data_AF-A0A2V8V0V3-F1
#
_entry.id   AF-A0A2V8V0V3-F1
#
_cell.length_a   1.000
_cell.length_b   1.000
_cell.length_c   1.000
_cell.angle_alpha   90.00
_cell.angle_beta   90.00
_cell.angle_gamma   90.00
#
_symmetry.space_group_name_H-M   'P 1'
#
loop_
_entity.id
_entity.type
_entity.pdbx_description
1 polymer ?
#
loop_
_entity_poly.entity_id
_entity_poly.type
_entity_poly.pdbx_seq_one_letter_code
_entity_poly.pdbx_strand_id
1 'polypeptide(L)'
;MFLYYRDTQNATEEDWTVLLSLFPEGWDRQAKETGAMERQSGIKIPETLLRLFLLHVARGYSLRETAVRAKESGLATISDVGLLKRLRRSEDWLHWLCTQLVSENGVRMPQQKDQGAIRIVDG
;
A
#
# COMPACT_ATOMS: atom_id res chain seq x y z
N MET A 1 -18.22 -7.16 34.58
CA MET A 1 -18.41 -6.24 33.44
C MET A 1 -17.04 -5.82 32.91
N PHE A 2 -16.36 -6.73 32.19
CA PHE A 2 -15.01 -6.55 31.64
C PHE A 2 -14.90 -7.27 30.28
N LEU A 3 -15.86 -7.05 29.37
CA LEU A 3 -15.93 -7.79 28.10
C LEU A 3 -16.41 -6.89 26.93
N TYR A 4 -15.79 -5.72 26.72
CA TYR A 4 -16.12 -4.90 25.54
C TYR A 4 -14.93 -4.25 24.83
N TYR A 5 -13.68 -4.58 25.20
CA TYR A 5 -12.49 -3.95 24.61
C TYR A 5 -11.61 -4.89 23.77
N ARG A 6 -12.13 -6.07 23.39
CA ARG A 6 -11.37 -7.09 22.65
C ARG A 6 -11.97 -7.47 21.28
N ASP A 7 -13.03 -6.80 20.86
CA ASP A 7 -13.73 -7.12 19.60
C ASP A 7 -13.17 -6.33 18.41
N THR A 8 -12.84 -5.05 18.62
CA THR A 8 -12.34 -4.18 17.54
C THR A 8 -10.95 -4.57 17.04
N GLN A 9 -10.08 -5.13 17.89
CA GLN A 9 -8.76 -5.60 17.47
C GLN A 9 -8.87 -6.88 16.60
N ASN A 10 -9.86 -7.74 16.91
CA ASN A 10 -10.14 -8.93 16.11
C ASN A 10 -10.77 -8.56 14.77
N ALA A 11 -11.79 -7.70 14.78
CA ALA A 11 -12.47 -7.25 13.56
C ALA A 11 -11.49 -6.58 12.57
N THR A 12 -10.60 -5.69 13.05
CA THR A 12 -9.66 -5.01 12.14
C THR A 12 -8.60 -5.94 11.53
N GLU A 13 -8.20 -7.00 12.24
CA GLU A 13 -7.22 -7.97 11.74
C GLU A 13 -7.89 -9.05 10.87
N GLU A 14 -9.13 -9.44 11.18
CA GLU A 14 -9.97 -10.29 10.35
C GLU A 14 -10.32 -9.60 9.02
N ASP A 15 -10.75 -8.33 9.06
CA ASP A 15 -11.02 -7.50 7.87
C ASP A 15 -9.76 -7.37 7.00
N TRP A 16 -8.59 -7.25 7.64
CA TRP A 16 -7.33 -7.15 6.93
C TRP A 16 -6.93 -8.48 6.27
N THR A 17 -7.14 -9.60 6.95
CA THR A 17 -6.92 -10.94 6.39
C THR A 17 -7.83 -11.19 5.18
N VAL A 18 -9.10 -10.77 5.26
CA VAL A 18 -10.03 -10.81 4.12
C VAL A 18 -9.53 -9.93 2.98
N LEU A 19 -9.09 -8.71 3.26
CA LEU A 19 -8.55 -7.82 2.24
C LEU A 19 -7.30 -8.42 1.56
N LEU A 20 -6.42 -9.07 2.33
CA LEU A 20 -5.24 -9.75 1.77
C LEU A 20 -5.60 -10.93 0.87
N SER A 21 -6.72 -11.62 1.15
CA SER A 21 -7.22 -12.71 0.31
C SER A 21 -7.73 -12.26 -1.06
N LEU A 22 -7.97 -10.96 -1.24
CA LEU A 22 -8.36 -10.37 -2.52
C LEU A 22 -7.17 -10.06 -3.42
N PHE A 23 -5.93 -10.11 -2.91
CA PHE A 23 -4.75 -9.84 -3.73
C PHE A 23 -4.31 -11.07 -4.53
N PRO A 24 -3.65 -10.86 -5.69
CA PRO A 24 -3.14 -11.93 -6.52
C PRO A 24 -2.13 -12.81 -5.76
N GLU A 25 -2.06 -14.08 -6.12
CA GLU A 25 -1.09 -14.99 -5.51
C GLU A 25 0.35 -14.48 -5.70
N GLY A 26 1.16 -14.54 -4.65
CA GLY A 26 2.57 -14.13 -4.70
C GLY A 26 2.81 -12.62 -4.66
N TRP A 27 1.79 -11.81 -4.33
CA TRP A 27 1.92 -10.36 -4.18
C TRP A 27 3.03 -9.92 -3.20
N ASP A 28 3.25 -10.70 -2.13
CA ASP A 28 4.26 -10.46 -1.10
C ASP A 28 5.68 -10.74 -1.61
N ARG A 29 5.82 -11.78 -2.44
CA ARG A 29 7.05 -12.14 -3.14
C ARG A 29 7.40 -11.08 -4.17
N GLN A 30 6.43 -10.63 -4.95
CA GLN A 30 6.61 -9.56 -5.92
C GLN A 30 7.07 -8.24 -5.28
N ALA A 31 6.62 -7.94 -4.06
CA ALA A 31 7.11 -6.77 -3.32
C ALA A 31 8.63 -6.81 -3.08
N LYS A 32 9.21 -8.01 -2.95
CA LYS A 32 10.65 -8.20 -2.78
C LYS A 32 11.36 -8.18 -4.13
N GLU A 33 10.82 -8.88 -5.12
CA GLU A 33 11.42 -9.00 -6.46
C GLU A 33 11.51 -7.67 -7.20
N THR A 34 10.53 -6.79 -7.03
CA THR A 34 10.47 -5.44 -7.62
C THR A 34 11.23 -4.37 -6.81
N GLY A 35 11.84 -4.74 -5.68
CA GLY A 35 12.62 -3.82 -4.86
C GLY A 35 11.81 -2.91 -3.91
N ALA A 36 10.47 -3.05 -3.84
CA ALA A 36 9.63 -2.28 -2.90
C ALA A 36 10.05 -2.47 -1.42
N MET A 37 10.67 -3.62 -1.12
CA MET A 37 11.17 -3.98 0.21
C MET A 37 12.67 -3.68 0.44
N GLU A 38 13.38 -3.08 -0.52
CA GLU A 38 14.79 -2.68 -0.33
C GLU A 38 14.94 -1.48 0.64
N ARG A 39 16.04 -1.45 1.43
CA ARG A 39 16.31 -0.56 2.61
C ARG A 39 15.94 0.93 2.41
N GLN A 40 15.49 1.72 3.41
CA GLN A 40 15.95 1.92 4.80
C GLN A 40 14.83 1.71 5.86
N SER A 41 15.26 1.12 6.99
CA SER A 41 14.67 1.03 8.35
C SER A 41 13.20 1.37 8.57
N GLY A 42 12.44 0.42 9.17
CA GLY A 42 11.15 0.68 9.82
C GLY A 42 10.05 -0.32 9.44
N ILE A 43 10.07 -0.84 8.22
CA ILE A 43 9.07 -1.77 7.68
C ILE A 43 9.77 -3.02 7.17
N LYS A 44 9.41 -4.17 7.75
CA LYS A 44 10.07 -5.47 7.52
C LYS A 44 9.27 -6.44 6.65
N ILE A 45 7.95 -6.25 6.58
CA ILE A 45 7.06 -7.13 5.84
C ILE A 45 6.26 -6.33 4.79
N PRO A 46 6.00 -6.89 3.59
CA PRO A 46 5.23 -6.23 2.53
C PRO A 46 3.84 -5.77 2.96
N GLU A 47 3.20 -6.54 3.83
CA GLU A 47 1.87 -6.25 4.35
C GLU A 47 1.78 -4.90 5.06
N THR A 48 2.73 -4.59 5.93
CA THR A 48 2.80 -3.29 6.61
C THR A 48 2.95 -2.15 5.61
N LEU A 49 3.73 -2.36 4.55
CA LEU A 49 3.92 -1.36 3.50
C LEU A 49 2.62 -1.12 2.73
N LEU A 50 1.91 -2.20 2.38
CA LEU A 50 0.62 -2.13 1.71
C LEU A 50 -0.44 -1.42 2.57
N ARG A 51 -0.49 -1.73 3.87
CA ARG A 51 -1.40 -1.09 4.84
C ARG A 51 -1.18 0.42 4.91
N LEU A 52 0.08 0.89 4.83
CA LEU A 52 0.39 2.32 4.78
C LEU A 52 -0.10 2.99 3.49
N PHE A 53 0.08 2.32 2.35
CA PHE A 53 -0.39 2.86 1.06
C PHE A 53 -1.92 2.92 1.00
N LEU A 54 -2.60 1.88 1.46
CA LEU A 54 -4.06 1.89 1.53
C LEU A 54 -4.57 2.93 2.53
N LEU A 55 -3.92 3.11 3.68
CA LEU A 55 -4.28 4.16 4.64
C LEU A 55 -4.13 5.56 4.01
N HIS A 56 -3.07 5.77 3.24
CA HIS A 56 -2.83 7.02 2.52
C HIS A 56 -3.90 7.28 1.45
N VAL A 57 -4.18 6.29 0.59
CA VAL A 57 -5.09 6.43 -0.56
C VAL A 57 -6.56 6.45 -0.13
N ALA A 58 -6.99 5.55 0.76
CA ALA A 58 -8.40 5.42 1.15
C ALA A 58 -8.93 6.63 1.92
N ARG A 59 -8.04 7.40 2.56
CA ARG A 59 -8.43 8.56 3.37
C ARG A 59 -7.96 9.89 2.79
N GLY A 60 -7.18 9.87 1.70
CA GLY A 60 -6.60 11.06 1.09
C GLY A 60 -5.64 11.81 2.01
N TYR A 61 -5.02 11.12 2.97
CA TYR A 61 -4.14 11.78 3.94
C TYR A 61 -2.86 12.28 3.28
N SER A 62 -2.30 13.38 3.78
CA SER A 62 -0.94 13.77 3.38
C SER A 62 0.07 12.71 3.84
N LEU A 63 1.24 12.64 3.20
CA LEU A 63 2.31 11.72 3.60
C LEU A 63 2.72 11.90 5.07
N ARG A 64 2.70 13.15 5.54
CA ARG A 64 2.99 13.50 6.93
C ARG A 64 1.93 12.95 7.88
N GLU A 65 0.66 13.13 7.55
CA GLU A 65 -0.46 12.60 8.35
C GLU A 65 -0.43 11.06 8.40
N THR A 66 -0.16 10.40 7.27
CA THR A 66 0.01 8.94 7.23
C THR A 66 1.17 8.49 8.12
N ALA A 67 2.31 9.18 8.09
CA ALA A 67 3.47 8.86 8.93
C ALA A 67 3.19 9.02 10.44
N VAL A 68 2.45 10.06 10.83
CA VAL A 68 2.03 10.26 12.22
C VAL A 68 1.11 9.12 12.67
N ARG A 69 0.06 8.81 11.90
CA ARG A 69 -0.88 7.72 12.23
C ARG A 69 -0.22 6.35 12.25
N ALA A 70 0.73 6.09 11.35
CA ALA A 70 1.51 4.87 11.34
C ALA A 70 2.29 4.68 12.64
N LYS A 71 2.83 5.77 13.19
CA LYS A 71 3.56 5.76 14.46
C LYS A 71 2.60 5.60 15.65
N GLU A 72 1.51 6.34 15.68
CA GLU A 72 0.51 6.30 16.76
C GLU A 72 -0.19 4.94 16.88
N SER A 73 -0.42 4.26 15.75
CA SER A 73 -0.98 2.90 15.71
C SER A 73 0.05 1.80 15.98
N GLY A 74 1.34 2.13 16.12
CA GLY A 74 2.41 1.14 16.24
C GLY A 74 2.69 0.35 14.95
N LEU A 75 2.07 0.73 13.83
CA LEU A 75 2.19 0.02 12.56
C LEU A 75 3.59 0.16 11.94
N ALA A 76 4.15 1.36 11.92
CA ALA A 76 5.51 1.62 11.44
C ALA A 76 6.05 2.95 11.94
N THR A 77 7.37 3.03 12.13
CA THR A 77 8.07 4.30 12.34
C THR A 77 8.79 4.69 11.05
N ILE A 78 8.28 5.71 10.37
CA ILE A 78 8.82 6.21 9.10
C ILE A 78 8.59 7.72 9.01
N SER A 79 9.52 8.46 8.38
CA SER A 79 9.30 9.87 8.06
C SER A 79 8.40 10.04 6.83
N ASP A 80 7.82 11.22 6.65
CA ASP A 80 7.08 11.60 5.45
C ASP A 80 7.91 11.43 4.16
N VAL A 81 9.16 11.91 4.16
CA VAL A 81 10.10 11.74 3.04
C VAL A 81 10.48 10.28 2.85
N GLY A 82 10.58 9.50 3.93
CA GLY A 82 10.80 8.06 3.89
C GLY A 82 9.63 7.32 3.24
N LEU A 83 8.40 7.71 3.57
CA LEU A 83 7.18 7.17 2.99
C LEU A 83 7.09 7.50 1.49
N LEU A 84 7.40 8.73 1.09
CA LEU A 84 7.45 9.11 -0.33
C LEU A 84 8.45 8.28 -1.12
N LYS A 85 9.68 8.11 -0.59
CA LYS A 85 10.71 7.28 -1.22
C LYS A 85 10.25 5.83 -1.37
N ARG A 86 9.52 5.30 -0.38
CA ARG A 86 8.96 3.95 -0.46
C ARG A 86 7.85 3.84 -1.50
N LEU A 87 6.95 4.80 -1.57
CA LEU A 87 5.89 4.82 -2.57
C LEU A 87 6.48 4.80 -3.99
N ARG A 88 7.51 5.63 -4.24
CA ARG A 88 8.22 5.66 -5.53
C ARG A 88 8.90 4.33 -5.86
N ARG A 89 9.57 3.69 -4.89
CA ARG A 89 10.16 2.36 -5.10
C ARG A 89 9.13 1.24 -5.29
N SER A 90 7.91 1.48 -4.87
CA SER A 90 6.82 0.51 -4.99
C SER A 90 6.07 0.65 -6.31
N GLU A 91 6.50 1.53 -7.22
CA GLU A 91 5.81 1.77 -8.49
C GLU A 91 5.63 0.48 -9.30
N ASP A 92 6.71 -0.24 -9.57
CA ASP A 92 6.68 -1.51 -10.32
C ASP A 92 5.82 -2.56 -9.62
N TRP A 93 5.91 -2.64 -8.29
CA TRP A 93 5.10 -3.55 -7.49
C TRP A 93 3.60 -3.23 -7.57
N LEU A 94 3.22 -1.97 -7.38
CA LEU A 94 1.84 -1.52 -7.42
C LEU A 94 1.26 -1.65 -8.83
N HIS A 95 2.07 -1.38 -9.86
CA HIS A 95 1.67 -1.57 -11.24
C HIS A 95 1.41 -3.06 -11.54
N TRP A 96 2.32 -3.94 -11.15
CA TRP A 96 2.13 -5.39 -11.28
C TRP A 96 0.85 -5.83 -10.55
N LEU A 97 0.66 -5.39 -9.31
CA LEU A 97 -0.48 -5.76 -8.47
C LEU A 97 -1.81 -5.32 -9.09
N CYS A 98 -1.90 -4.07 -9.55
CA CYS A 98 -3.09 -3.57 -10.27
C CYS A 98 -3.34 -4.34 -11.58
N THR A 99 -2.28 -4.69 -12.32
CA THR A 99 -2.39 -5.41 -13.58
C THR A 99 -2.95 -6.83 -13.37
N GLN A 100 -2.44 -7.53 -12.36
CA GLN A 100 -2.92 -8.86 -12.00
C GLN A 100 -4.36 -8.81 -11.49
N LEU A 101 -4.69 -7.90 -10.57
CA LEU A 101 -6.06 -7.73 -10.07
C LEU A 101 -7.06 -7.49 -11.20
N VAL A 102 -6.73 -6.62 -12.15
CA VAL A 102 -7.61 -6.33 -13.27
C VAL A 102 -7.76 -7.53 -14.21
N SER A 103 -6.66 -8.24 -14.48
CA SER A 103 -6.66 -9.48 -15.26
C SER A 103 -7.52 -10.58 -14.63
N GLU A 104 -7.38 -10.81 -13.32
CA GLU A 104 -8.16 -11.81 -12.57
C GLU A 104 -9.65 -11.48 -12.51
N ASN A 105 -9.99 -10.18 -12.44
CA ASN A 105 -11.39 -9.71 -12.44
C ASN A 105 -12.01 -9.64 -13.85
N GLY A 106 -11.34 -10.15 -14.89
CA GLY A 106 -11.84 -10.18 -16.26
C GLY A 106 -11.97 -8.80 -16.93
N VAL A 107 -11.42 -7.76 -16.30
CA VAL A 107 -11.40 -6.41 -16.84
C VAL A 107 -10.15 -6.29 -17.71
N ARG A 108 -10.28 -5.79 -18.94
CA ARG A 108 -9.10 -5.51 -19.78
C ARG A 108 -8.57 -4.13 -19.43
N MET A 109 -7.35 -4.05 -18.91
CA MET A 109 -6.65 -2.76 -18.82
C MET A 109 -6.50 -2.17 -20.22
N PRO A 110 -6.81 -0.87 -20.43
CA PRO A 110 -6.46 -0.21 -21.68
C PRO A 110 -4.94 -0.27 -21.85
N GLN A 111 -4.49 -0.74 -23.00
CA GLN A 111 -3.07 -0.81 -23.33
C GLN A 111 -2.46 0.59 -23.17
N GLN A 112 -1.35 0.70 -22.41
CA GLN A 112 -0.64 1.94 -22.19
C GLN A 112 -0.19 2.48 -23.55
N LYS A 113 -0.97 3.42 -24.12
CA LYS A 113 -0.54 4.18 -25.29
C LYS A 113 0.61 5.07 -24.83
N ASP A 114 1.73 4.99 -25.56
CA ASP A 114 2.87 5.88 -25.45
C ASP A 114 2.36 7.31 -25.22
N GLN A 115 2.67 7.86 -24.06
CA GLN A 115 2.08 9.12 -23.59
C GLN A 115 2.61 10.24 -24.47
N GLY A 116 1.78 10.68 -25.43
CA GLY A 116 1.98 11.96 -26.11
C GLY A 116 2.13 13.04 -25.04
N ALA A 117 3.29 13.70 -25.03
CA ALA A 117 3.76 14.67 -24.04
C ALA A 117 2.63 15.43 -23.30
N ILE A 118 2.28 14.96 -22.11
CA ILE A 118 1.38 15.69 -21.20
C ILE A 118 2.23 16.78 -20.54
N ARG A 119 2.10 18.02 -21.00
CA ARG A 119 2.65 19.18 -20.29
C ARG A 119 1.67 19.59 -19.20
N ILE A 120 2.11 19.46 -17.95
CA ILE A 120 1.43 20.06 -16.80
C ILE A 120 1.63 21.58 -16.90
N VAL A 121 0.53 22.31 -16.99
CA VAL A 121 0.49 23.76 -16.83
C VAL A 121 -0.08 24.00 -15.43
N ASP A 122 0.79 24.18 -14.45
CA ASP A 122 0.39 24.71 -13.15
C ASP A 122 0.34 26.24 -13.26
N GLY A 123 -0.82 26.80 -12.93
CA GLY A 123 -1.05 28.23 -12.68
C GLY A 123 -1.39 28.45 -11.22
#